data_AF-A0A1J4TJU5-F1
#
_entry.id   AF-A0A1J4TJU5-F1
#
_cell.length_a   1.000
_cell.length_b   1.000
_cell.length_c   1.000
_cell.angle_alpha   90.00
_cell.angle_beta   90.00
_cell.angle_gamma   90.00
#
_symmetry.space_group_name_H-M   'P 1'
#
loop_
_entity.id
_entity.type
_entity.pdbx_description
1 polymer ?
#
loop_
_entity_poly.entity_id
_entity_poly.type
_entity_poly.pdbx_seq_one_letter_code
_entity_poly.pdbx_strand_id
1 'polypeptide(L)'
;DIDRFDEFCDHLLVRDHGNSKVVGTYRILPPEQARAAGGYYSETEFDLSRLAHLRERMVEVGRSCVHPDYRDGATITQLWSGLADYIGKHNHEYLIGCASISMADGGHYAASVYHKIHKLHAAPAEYTVYPHCRLPLEALNRNLEAAIPPLIKGYLRLGAYIAGEPAWDPDFNCADLFILLPVARLNARYAKHFMRKAA
;
A
#
# COMPACT_ATOMS: atom_id res chain seq x y z
N ASP A 1 -9.12 14.76 -4.67
CA ASP A 1 -9.16 13.34 -4.32
C ASP A 1 -9.90 13.24 -2.99
N ILE A 2 -11.20 12.95 -3.06
CA ILE A 2 -12.11 12.78 -1.92
C ILE A 2 -13.02 11.61 -2.29
N ASP A 3 -13.25 10.68 -1.37
CA ASP A 3 -14.18 9.57 -1.56
C ASP A 3 -14.98 9.26 -0.28
N ARG A 4 -15.90 8.30 -0.40
CA ARG A 4 -16.82 7.91 0.68
C ARG A 4 -16.14 7.32 1.92
N PHE A 5 -14.88 6.90 1.83
CA PHE A 5 -14.15 6.32 2.95
C PHE A 5 -13.51 7.40 3.83
N ASP A 6 -13.32 8.61 3.32
CA ASP A 6 -12.60 9.67 4.05
C ASP A 6 -13.26 10.03 5.40
N GLU A 7 -14.60 9.95 5.51
CA GLU A 7 -15.31 10.18 6.78
C GLU A 7 -14.97 9.14 7.86
N PHE A 8 -14.56 7.93 7.45
CA PHE A 8 -14.29 6.81 8.33
C PHE A 8 -12.81 6.71 8.70
N CYS A 9 -11.95 7.47 8.04
CA CYS A 9 -10.51 7.31 8.15
C CYS A 9 -9.88 8.25 9.18
N ASP A 10 -8.85 7.73 9.83
CA ASP A 10 -7.85 8.57 10.49
C ASP A 10 -6.88 9.13 9.44
N HIS A 11 -6.40 10.35 9.69
CA HIS A 11 -5.47 11.04 8.80
C HIS A 11 -4.14 11.29 9.50
N LEU A 12 -3.08 10.67 9.00
CA LEU A 12 -1.72 10.89 9.47
C LEU A 12 -1.04 11.93 8.59
N LEU A 13 -0.60 13.03 9.19
CA LEU A 13 -0.03 14.17 8.47
C LEU A 13 1.41 14.44 8.92
N VAL A 14 2.28 14.78 7.96
CA VAL A 14 3.59 15.39 8.24
C VAL A 14 3.49 16.87 7.90
N ARG A 15 3.92 17.72 8.82
CA ARG A 15 3.94 19.18 8.65
C ARG A 15 5.36 19.72 8.68
N ASP A 16 5.64 20.69 7.83
CA ASP A 16 6.87 21.47 7.91
C ASP A 16 6.77 22.45 9.11
N HIS A 17 7.71 22.36 10.05
CA HIS A 17 7.73 23.22 11.23
C HIS A 17 7.94 24.70 10.91
N GLY A 18 8.63 25.04 9.81
CA GLY A 18 8.94 26.42 9.46
C GLY A 18 7.74 27.22 8.96
N ASN A 19 6.73 26.55 8.39
CA ASN A 19 5.59 27.21 7.75
C ASN A 19 4.23 26.53 8.01
N SER A 20 4.21 25.44 8.80
CA SER A 20 3.02 24.65 9.16
C SER A 20 2.27 23.97 8.00
N LYS A 21 2.84 23.97 6.78
CA LYS A 21 2.25 23.30 5.61
C LYS A 21 2.26 21.79 5.80
N VAL A 22 1.20 21.13 5.35
CA VAL A 22 1.15 19.67 5.24
C VAL A 22 1.99 19.27 4.03
N VAL A 23 3.01 18.43 4.25
CA VAL A 23 3.98 18.01 3.23
C VAL A 23 3.94 16.51 2.96
N GLY A 24 3.24 15.75 3.80
CA GLY A 24 2.98 14.33 3.58
C GLY A 24 1.69 13.88 4.26
N THR A 25 1.03 12.86 3.70
CA THR A 25 -0.21 12.31 4.25
C THR A 25 -0.33 10.81 4.03
N TYR A 26 -1.00 10.15 4.98
CA TYR A 26 -1.63 8.84 4.83
C TYR A 26 -3.08 8.89 5.30
N ARG A 27 -3.91 8.09 4.64
CA ARG A 27 -5.21 7.69 5.15
C ARG A 27 -5.09 6.32 5.81
N ILE A 28 -5.69 6.17 6.98
CA ILE A 28 -5.70 4.93 7.76
C ILE A 28 -7.17 4.55 8.00
N LEU A 29 -7.57 3.35 7.59
CA LEU A 29 -8.92 2.82 7.77
C LEU A 29 -8.87 1.58 8.70
N PRO A 30 -9.21 1.76 9.99
CA PRO A 30 -9.28 0.68 10.98
C PRO A 30 -10.40 -0.32 10.68
N PRO A 31 -10.33 -1.56 11.22
CA PRO A 31 -11.29 -2.62 10.91
C PRO A 31 -12.74 -2.28 11.31
N GLU A 32 -12.95 -1.63 12.46
CA GLU A 32 -14.27 -1.19 12.90
C GLU A 32 -14.85 -0.12 11.97
N GLN A 33 -14.01 0.78 11.48
CA GLN A 33 -14.39 1.84 10.56
C GLN A 33 -14.61 1.32 9.14
N ALA A 34 -13.81 0.34 8.70
CA ALA A 34 -14.05 -0.38 7.45
C ALA A 34 -15.42 -1.06 7.46
N ARG A 35 -15.81 -1.70 8.57
CA ARG A 35 -17.17 -2.27 8.71
C ARG A 35 -18.25 -1.20 8.63
N ALA A 36 -18.08 -0.07 9.31
CA ALA A 36 -19.02 1.05 9.26
C ALA A 36 -19.14 1.63 7.84
N ALA A 37 -18.04 1.66 7.08
CA ALA A 37 -17.99 2.06 5.68
C ALA A 37 -18.52 0.98 4.71
N GLY A 38 -18.89 -0.20 5.19
CA GLY A 38 -19.37 -1.32 4.36
C GLY A 38 -18.26 -2.13 3.66
N GLY A 39 -17.01 -1.98 4.07
CA GLY A 39 -15.85 -2.70 3.54
C GLY A 39 -14.58 -1.83 3.54
N TYR A 40 -13.46 -2.43 3.15
CA TYR A 40 -12.23 -1.69 2.85
C TYR A 40 -12.29 -1.04 1.46
N TYR A 41 -11.47 -0.02 1.20
CA TYR A 41 -11.34 0.53 -0.15
C TYR A 41 -10.83 -0.55 -1.11
N SER A 42 -9.83 -1.34 -0.72
CA SER A 42 -9.29 -2.41 -1.57
C SER A 42 -10.33 -3.47 -1.94
N GLU A 43 -11.49 -3.55 -1.28
CA GLU A 43 -12.59 -4.43 -1.70
C GLU A 43 -13.33 -3.95 -2.95
N THR A 44 -13.18 -2.68 -3.32
CA THR A 44 -13.70 -2.15 -4.60
C THR A 44 -12.84 -2.59 -5.78
N GLU A 45 -11.57 -2.91 -5.54
CA GLU A 45 -10.61 -3.35 -6.56
C GLU A 45 -10.42 -4.88 -6.57
N PHE A 46 -10.56 -5.53 -5.40
CA PHE A 46 -10.26 -6.95 -5.21
C PHE A 46 -11.34 -7.67 -4.38
N ASP A 47 -11.53 -8.96 -4.67
CA ASP A 47 -12.19 -9.90 -3.76
C ASP A 47 -11.21 -10.32 -2.65
N LEU A 48 -11.47 -9.83 -1.43
CA LEU A 48 -10.70 -10.10 -0.22
C LEU A 48 -11.28 -11.25 0.62
N SER A 49 -12.22 -12.06 0.09
CA SER A 49 -12.92 -13.12 0.85
C SER A 49 -11.97 -14.10 1.56
N ARG A 50 -10.81 -14.41 0.96
CA ARG A 50 -9.78 -15.26 1.60
C ARG A 50 -9.17 -14.65 2.86
N LEU A 51 -9.19 -13.32 2.99
CA LEU A 51 -8.67 -12.59 4.14
C LEU A 51 -9.70 -12.40 5.26
N ALA A 52 -10.90 -12.99 5.15
CA ALA A 52 -11.97 -12.82 6.14
C ALA A 52 -11.50 -13.10 7.59
N HIS A 53 -10.64 -14.11 7.77
CA HIS A 53 -10.06 -14.51 9.06
C HIS A 53 -9.05 -13.51 9.65
N LEU A 54 -8.64 -12.50 8.88
CA LEU A 54 -7.72 -11.44 9.30
C LEU A 54 -8.42 -10.11 9.57
N ARG A 55 -9.67 -9.94 9.14
CA ARG A 55 -10.37 -8.65 9.08
C ARG A 55 -10.29 -7.85 10.38
N GLU A 56 -10.58 -8.46 11.54
CA GLU A 56 -10.55 -7.77 12.84
C GLU A 56 -9.17 -7.21 13.24
N ARG A 57 -8.10 -7.66 12.59
CA ARG A 57 -6.70 -7.30 12.90
C ARG A 57 -6.02 -6.57 11.74
N MET A 58 -6.78 -6.23 10.71
CA MET A 58 -6.31 -5.67 9.47
C MET A 58 -6.64 -4.18 9.41
N VAL A 59 -5.63 -3.36 9.17
CA VAL A 59 -5.77 -1.92 8.95
C VAL A 59 -5.36 -1.59 7.52
N GLU A 60 -6.20 -0.85 6.82
CA GLU A 60 -5.89 -0.39 5.48
C GLU A 60 -5.20 0.96 5.52
N VAL A 61 -4.13 1.10 4.73
CA VAL A 61 -3.36 2.32 4.62
C VAL A 61 -3.26 2.70 3.15
N GLY A 62 -3.62 3.93 2.82
CA GLY A 62 -3.71 4.39 1.45
C GLY A 62 -3.55 5.90 1.32
N ARG A 63 -3.81 6.41 0.10
CA ARG A 63 -3.72 7.83 -0.25
C ARG A 63 -2.39 8.47 0.19
N SER A 64 -1.30 7.72 -0.01
CA SER A 64 0.03 8.19 0.32
C SER A 64 0.42 9.31 -0.62
N CYS A 65 0.71 10.49 -0.09
CA CYS A 65 1.19 11.61 -0.89
C CYS A 65 2.33 12.32 -0.16
N VAL A 66 3.36 12.69 -0.91
CA VAL A 66 4.48 13.51 -0.44
C VAL A 66 4.64 14.66 -1.43
N HIS A 67 4.65 15.88 -0.89
CA HIS A 67 4.85 17.11 -1.64
C HIS A 67 6.14 17.01 -2.46
N PRO A 68 6.16 17.37 -3.77
CA PRO A 68 7.31 17.18 -4.65
C PRO A 68 8.65 17.67 -4.06
N ASP A 69 8.65 18.86 -3.46
CA ASP A 69 9.84 19.47 -2.84
C ASP A 69 10.36 18.76 -1.58
N TYR A 70 9.60 17.79 -1.04
CA TYR A 70 9.90 17.07 0.20
C TYR A 70 10.09 15.55 -0.04
N ARG A 71 10.37 15.15 -1.30
CA ARG A 71 10.61 13.76 -1.73
C ARG A 71 12.08 13.34 -1.55
N ASP A 72 12.72 13.78 -0.47
CA ASP A 72 14.10 13.46 -0.10
C ASP A 72 14.22 12.20 0.79
N GLY A 73 13.08 11.61 1.19
CA GLY A 73 13.01 10.45 2.05
C GLY A 73 12.69 10.77 3.51
N ALA A 74 12.91 12.00 3.98
CA ALA A 74 12.62 12.38 5.37
C ALA A 74 11.11 12.36 5.64
N THR A 75 10.30 12.86 4.72
CA THR A 75 8.84 12.91 4.87
C THR A 75 8.21 11.53 4.95
N ILE A 76 8.59 10.61 4.05
CA ILE A 76 8.07 9.23 4.09
C ILE A 76 8.56 8.49 5.35
N THR A 77 9.76 8.82 5.84
CA THR A 77 10.27 8.30 7.11
C THR A 77 9.38 8.71 8.29
N GLN A 78 9.00 9.98 8.36
CA GLN A 78 8.09 10.48 9.41
C GLN A 78 6.70 9.85 9.30
N LEU A 79 6.15 9.73 8.08
CA LEU A 79 4.88 9.03 7.86
C LEU A 79 4.95 7.57 8.35
N TRP A 80 6.04 6.86 8.07
CA TRP A 80 6.19 5.47 8.50
C TRP A 80 6.40 5.34 10.01
N SER A 81 7.08 6.29 10.63
CA SER A 81 7.21 6.35 12.09
C SER A 81 5.84 6.55 12.75
N GLY A 82 5.07 7.54 12.30
CA GLY A 82 3.72 7.78 12.83
C GLY A 82 2.77 6.59 12.61
N LEU A 83 2.90 5.91 11.47
CA LEU A 83 2.13 4.70 11.20
C LEU A 83 2.54 3.55 12.13
N ALA A 84 3.82 3.39 12.42
CA ALA A 84 4.31 2.39 13.38
C ALA A 84 3.74 2.62 14.78
N ASP A 85 3.74 3.88 15.24
CA ASP A 85 3.15 4.26 16.53
C ASP A 85 1.64 4.01 16.55
N TYR A 86 0.95 4.29 15.45
CA TYR A 86 -0.48 3.98 15.30
C TYR A 86 -0.75 2.48 15.46
N ILE A 87 -0.05 1.64 14.69
CA ILE A 87 -0.22 0.18 14.74
C ILE A 87 0.07 -0.36 16.14
N GLY A 88 1.13 0.12 16.79
CA GLY A 88 1.50 -0.31 18.13
C GLY A 88 0.49 0.05 19.21
N LYS A 89 -0.22 1.18 19.08
CA LYS A 89 -1.29 1.58 20.02
C LYS A 89 -2.57 0.78 19.85
N HIS A 90 -2.89 0.37 18.62
CA HIS A 90 -4.15 -0.27 18.27
C HIS A 90 -4.03 -1.80 18.09
N ASN A 91 -2.85 -2.38 18.31
CA ASN A 91 -2.57 -3.83 18.19
C ASN A 91 -3.00 -4.45 16.84
N HIS A 92 -2.84 -3.70 15.74
CA HIS A 92 -3.08 -4.25 14.41
C HIS A 92 -1.95 -5.21 14.01
N GLU A 93 -2.29 -6.34 13.40
CA GLU A 93 -1.32 -7.38 13.01
C GLU A 93 -1.03 -7.37 11.50
N TYR A 94 -1.90 -6.76 10.71
CA TYR A 94 -1.80 -6.74 9.25
C TYR A 94 -2.06 -5.34 8.69
N LEU A 95 -1.14 -4.87 7.86
CA LEU A 95 -1.31 -3.68 7.04
C LEU A 95 -1.69 -4.12 5.62
N ILE A 96 -2.73 -3.51 5.06
CA ILE A 96 -3.09 -3.69 3.65
C ILE A 96 -3.21 -2.37 2.91
N GLY A 97 -3.23 -2.43 1.58
CA GLY A 97 -3.58 -1.31 0.72
C GLY A 97 -3.22 -1.56 -0.73
N CYS A 98 -3.62 -0.64 -1.60
CA CYS A 98 -3.28 -0.67 -3.02
C CYS A 98 -2.03 0.19 -3.30
N ALA A 99 -1.10 -0.36 -4.08
CA ALA A 99 0.01 0.39 -4.65
C ALA A 99 -0.09 0.41 -6.17
N SER A 100 -0.33 1.60 -6.73
CA SER A 100 -0.57 1.79 -8.15
C SER A 100 0.73 1.89 -8.95
N ILE A 101 0.75 1.25 -10.12
CA ILE A 101 1.77 1.39 -11.14
C ILE A 101 1.16 2.04 -12.37
N SER A 102 1.78 3.09 -12.91
CA SER A 102 1.28 3.76 -14.11
C SER A 102 1.16 2.81 -15.30
N MET A 103 0.07 2.95 -16.06
CA MET A 103 -0.21 2.24 -17.31
C MET A 103 0.05 3.12 -18.55
N ALA A 104 0.89 4.17 -18.42
CA ALA A 104 1.12 5.13 -19.50
C ALA A 104 1.65 4.52 -20.81
N ASP A 105 2.28 3.34 -20.75
CA ASP A 105 2.80 2.60 -21.92
C ASP A 105 1.86 1.48 -22.39
N GLY A 106 0.59 1.51 -22.00
CA GLY A 106 -0.37 0.44 -22.25
C GLY A 106 -0.25 -0.74 -21.27
N GLY A 107 0.61 -0.63 -20.25
CA GLY A 107 0.72 -1.57 -19.14
C GLY A 107 1.87 -2.54 -19.20
N HIS A 108 2.74 -2.43 -20.19
CA HIS A 108 3.93 -3.27 -20.29
C HIS A 108 4.88 -3.04 -19.11
N TYR A 109 5.01 -1.80 -18.65
CA TYR A 109 5.77 -1.46 -17.44
C TYR A 109 5.19 -2.15 -16.20
N ALA A 110 3.89 -2.02 -15.96
CA ALA A 110 3.22 -2.66 -14.83
C ALA A 110 3.35 -4.19 -14.86
N ALA A 111 3.11 -4.81 -16.02
CA ALA A 111 3.24 -6.25 -16.20
C ALA A 111 4.68 -6.75 -15.95
N SER A 112 5.69 -5.99 -16.40
CA SER A 112 7.10 -6.33 -16.20
C SER A 112 7.56 -6.14 -14.75
N VAL A 113 7.12 -5.06 -14.07
CA VAL A 113 7.36 -4.87 -12.63
C VAL A 113 6.72 -6.01 -11.85
N TYR A 114 5.45 -6.32 -12.09
CA TYR A 114 4.73 -7.40 -11.43
C TYR A 114 5.44 -8.74 -11.64
N HIS A 115 5.80 -9.09 -12.88
CA HIS A 115 6.51 -10.34 -13.18
C HIS A 115 7.82 -10.49 -12.40
N LYS A 116 8.56 -9.39 -12.22
CA LYS A 116 9.82 -9.34 -11.47
C LYS A 116 9.62 -9.55 -9.97
N ILE A 117 8.62 -8.90 -9.37
CA ILE A 117 8.42 -8.90 -7.92
C ILE A 117 7.61 -10.10 -7.44
N HIS A 118 6.66 -10.59 -8.23
CA HIS A 118 5.77 -11.68 -7.84
C HIS A 118 6.55 -12.97 -7.50
N LYS A 119 7.59 -13.31 -8.28
CA LYS A 119 8.42 -14.49 -8.03
C LYS A 119 9.08 -14.52 -6.65
N LEU A 120 9.36 -13.35 -6.07
CA LEU A 120 10.11 -13.22 -4.81
C LEU A 120 9.23 -12.82 -3.62
N HIS A 121 8.08 -12.21 -3.90
CA HIS A 121 7.23 -11.56 -2.88
C HIS A 121 5.76 -12.00 -2.95
N ALA A 122 5.42 -13.03 -3.72
CA ALA A 122 4.07 -13.59 -3.72
C ALA A 122 3.63 -13.97 -2.30
N ALA A 123 2.37 -13.67 -1.99
CA ALA A 123 1.76 -14.11 -0.76
C ALA A 123 1.51 -15.64 -0.78
N PRO A 124 1.44 -16.29 0.39
CA PRO A 124 0.89 -17.64 0.51
C PRO A 124 -0.53 -17.73 -0.08
N ALA A 125 -0.95 -18.93 -0.48
CA ALA A 125 -2.23 -19.15 -1.15
C ALA A 125 -3.44 -18.67 -0.32
N GLU A 126 -3.37 -18.77 1.01
CA GLU A 126 -4.38 -18.30 1.96
C GLU A 126 -4.53 -16.77 2.02
N TYR A 127 -3.50 -16.02 1.56
CA TYR A 127 -3.50 -14.56 1.51
C TYR A 127 -3.65 -14.00 0.09
N THR A 128 -3.88 -14.86 -0.89
CA THR A 128 -4.08 -14.44 -2.29
C THR A 128 -5.47 -13.83 -2.45
N VAL A 129 -5.54 -12.66 -3.07
CA VAL A 129 -6.78 -11.96 -3.42
C VAL A 129 -6.95 -11.92 -4.94
N TYR A 130 -8.16 -11.64 -5.41
CA TYR A 130 -8.49 -11.69 -6.83
C TYR A 130 -8.98 -10.33 -7.31
N PRO A 131 -8.37 -9.72 -8.34
CA PRO A 131 -8.84 -8.44 -8.85
C PRO A 131 -10.21 -8.59 -9.52
N HIS A 132 -11.12 -7.62 -9.30
CA HIS A 132 -12.41 -7.59 -10.00
C HIS A 132 -12.21 -7.28 -11.49
N CYS A 133 -11.30 -6.36 -11.80
CA CYS A 133 -10.84 -6.09 -13.17
C CYS A 133 -9.38 -6.53 -13.32
N ARG A 134 -9.14 -7.78 -13.70
CA ARG A 134 -7.78 -8.31 -13.84
C ARG A 134 -7.05 -7.67 -15.02
N LEU A 135 -5.81 -7.22 -14.80
CA LEU A 135 -4.94 -6.81 -15.89
C LEU A 135 -4.60 -8.02 -16.79
N PRO A 136 -4.80 -7.97 -18.12
CA PRO A 136 -4.54 -9.11 -19.02
C PRO A 136 -3.04 -9.27 -19.30
N LEU A 137 -2.30 -9.78 -18.30
CA LEU A 137 -0.84 -9.94 -18.31
C LEU A 137 -0.31 -10.74 -19.50
N GLU A 138 -1.13 -11.61 -20.07
CA GLU A 138 -0.79 -12.52 -21.17
C GLU A 138 -0.66 -11.78 -22.50
N ALA A 139 -1.37 -10.65 -22.64
CA ALA A 139 -1.32 -9.78 -23.80
C ALA A 139 -0.18 -8.74 -23.73
N LEU A 140 0.56 -8.69 -22.61
CA LEU A 140 1.55 -7.66 -22.34
C LEU A 140 2.98 -8.20 -22.40
N ASN A 141 3.92 -7.34 -22.81
CA ASN A 141 5.34 -7.62 -22.61
C ASN A 141 5.67 -7.56 -21.10
N ARG A 142 6.18 -8.68 -20.57
CA ARG A 142 6.52 -8.87 -19.15
C ARG A 142 8.04 -8.86 -18.89
N ASN A 143 8.83 -8.59 -19.93
CA ASN A 143 10.29 -8.72 -19.92
C ASN A 143 10.98 -7.37 -20.18
N LEU A 144 10.28 -6.25 -20.05
CA LEU A 144 10.93 -4.94 -20.12
C LEU A 144 11.89 -4.78 -18.95
N GLU A 145 12.97 -4.03 -19.17
CA GLU A 145 13.85 -3.60 -18.09
C GLU A 145 13.15 -2.51 -17.27
N ALA A 146 12.29 -2.95 -16.36
CA ALA A 146 11.47 -2.09 -15.52
C ALA A 146 12.10 -1.92 -14.13
N ALA A 147 12.37 -0.66 -13.76
CA ALA A 147 12.73 -0.30 -12.40
C ALA A 147 11.49 -0.40 -11.49
N ILE A 148 11.63 -1.01 -10.32
CA ILE A 148 10.54 -1.08 -9.33
C ILE A 148 10.33 0.33 -8.75
N PRO A 149 9.08 0.87 -8.72
CA PRO A 149 8.80 2.17 -8.12
C PRO A 149 9.34 2.25 -6.68
N PRO A 150 9.95 3.39 -6.27
CA PRO A 150 10.62 3.51 -4.97
C PRO A 150 9.73 3.13 -3.78
N LEU A 151 8.46 3.52 -3.81
CA LEU A 151 7.51 3.24 -2.73
C LEU A 151 7.22 1.73 -2.60
N ILE A 152 6.91 1.06 -3.71
CA ILE A 152 6.73 -0.40 -3.76
C ILE A 152 7.99 -1.11 -3.30
N LYS A 153 9.17 -0.69 -3.78
CA LYS A 153 10.46 -1.23 -3.33
C LYS A 153 10.64 -1.10 -1.81
N GLY A 154 10.16 0.00 -1.23
CA GLY A 154 10.10 0.22 0.21
C GLY A 154 9.24 -0.81 0.94
N TYR A 155 8.02 -1.05 0.46
CA TYR A 155 7.12 -2.07 1.03
C TYR A 155 7.71 -3.48 0.96
N LEU A 156 8.30 -3.85 -0.17
CA LEU A 156 8.94 -5.15 -0.34
C LEU A 156 10.12 -5.35 0.63
N ARG A 157 10.92 -4.29 0.87
CA ARG A 157 12.02 -4.31 1.86
C ARG A 157 11.54 -4.40 3.30
N LEU A 158 10.36 -3.85 3.61
CA LEU A 158 9.72 -4.03 4.92
C LEU A 158 9.27 -5.48 5.13
N GLY A 159 9.05 -6.26 4.07
CA GLY A 159 8.62 -7.66 4.13
C GLY A 159 7.22 -7.90 3.59
N ALA A 160 6.63 -6.91 2.91
CA ALA A 160 5.29 -6.99 2.35
C ALA A 160 5.22 -8.05 1.25
N TYR A 161 4.05 -8.67 1.15
CA TYR A 161 3.67 -9.52 0.05
C TYR A 161 2.95 -8.73 -1.05
N ILE A 162 3.04 -9.26 -2.26
CA ILE A 162 2.13 -8.96 -3.36
C ILE A 162 1.09 -10.09 -3.39
N ALA A 163 -0.15 -9.77 -3.03
CA ALA A 163 -1.16 -10.76 -2.70
C ALA A 163 -2.15 -11.02 -3.85
N GLY A 164 -1.65 -11.33 -5.04
CA GLY A 164 -2.49 -11.64 -6.21
C GLY A 164 -1.99 -11.01 -7.49
N GLU A 165 -2.81 -11.06 -8.53
CA GLU A 165 -2.58 -10.34 -9.79
C GLU A 165 -3.02 -8.88 -9.69
N PRO A 166 -2.43 -7.96 -10.47
CA PRO A 166 -2.84 -6.56 -10.49
C PRO A 166 -4.28 -6.36 -10.97
N ALA A 167 -4.99 -5.45 -10.33
CA ALA A 167 -6.24 -4.88 -10.83
C ALA A 167 -5.94 -3.75 -11.82
N TRP A 168 -6.65 -3.70 -12.95
CA TRP A 168 -6.61 -2.57 -13.86
C TRP A 168 -7.66 -1.55 -13.44
N ASP A 169 -7.19 -0.35 -13.14
CA ASP A 169 -8.02 0.82 -12.85
C ASP A 169 -8.04 1.74 -14.09
N PRO A 170 -9.16 1.80 -14.84
CA PRO A 170 -9.28 2.63 -16.02
C PRO A 170 -9.45 4.12 -15.69
N ASP A 171 -9.95 4.48 -14.51
CA ASP A 171 -10.23 5.86 -14.12
C ASP A 171 -8.92 6.61 -13.85
N PHE A 172 -7.95 5.93 -13.24
CA PHE A 172 -6.62 6.47 -12.96
C PHE A 172 -5.54 6.04 -13.97
N ASN A 173 -5.90 5.19 -14.93
CA ASN A 173 -4.99 4.59 -15.90
C ASN A 173 -3.75 3.99 -15.21
N CYS A 174 -3.99 3.11 -14.23
CA CYS A 174 -2.97 2.42 -13.46
C CYS A 174 -3.30 0.93 -13.26
N ALA A 175 -2.31 0.19 -12.81
CA ALA A 175 -2.46 -1.16 -12.34
C ALA A 175 -2.19 -1.18 -10.83
N ASP A 176 -3.20 -1.52 -10.06
CA ASP A 176 -3.14 -1.61 -8.61
C ASP A 176 -2.61 -2.98 -8.18
N LEU A 177 -1.61 -2.96 -7.32
CA LEU A 177 -1.13 -4.15 -6.61
C LEU A 177 -1.71 -4.16 -5.21
N PHE A 178 -2.35 -5.26 -4.83
CA PHE A 178 -2.74 -5.47 -3.45
C PHE A 178 -1.51 -5.84 -2.60
N ILE A 179 -1.16 -4.94 -1.67
CA ILE A 179 -0.04 -5.08 -0.75
C ILE A 179 -0.57 -5.62 0.57
N LEU A 180 0.07 -6.67 1.11
CA LEU A 180 -0.24 -7.21 2.42
C LEU A 180 1.04 -7.35 3.24
N LEU A 181 1.12 -6.69 4.38
CA LEU A 181 2.27 -6.69 5.27
C LEU A 181 1.86 -7.17 6.67
N PRO A 182 2.16 -8.42 7.03
CA PRO A 182 2.05 -8.88 8.40
C PRO A 182 3.10 -8.18 9.25
N VAL A 183 2.71 -7.60 10.38
CA VAL A 183 3.60 -6.89 11.30
C VAL A 183 4.74 -7.79 11.79
N ALA A 184 4.47 -9.09 11.98
CA ALA A 184 5.46 -10.10 12.34
C ALA A 184 6.57 -10.30 11.27
N ARG A 185 6.34 -9.89 10.02
CA ARG A 185 7.33 -9.96 8.94
C ARG A 185 8.16 -8.68 8.80
N LEU A 186 7.88 -7.65 9.59
CA LEU A 186 8.63 -6.40 9.52
C LEU A 186 10.12 -6.67 9.69
N ASN A 187 10.89 -6.32 8.66
CA ASN A 187 12.34 -6.38 8.74
C ASN A 187 12.82 -5.36 9.77
N ALA A 188 13.07 -5.80 11.00
CA ALA A 188 13.41 -4.92 12.13
C ALA A 188 14.61 -4.01 11.85
N ARG A 189 15.58 -4.44 11.02
CA ARG A 189 16.74 -3.63 10.63
C ARG A 189 16.34 -2.50 9.68
N TYR A 190 15.49 -2.79 8.70
CA TYR A 190 14.98 -1.80 7.76
C TYR A 190 13.97 -0.87 8.44
N ALA A 191 13.07 -1.42 9.25
CA ALA A 191 12.15 -0.67 10.10
C ALA A 191 12.92 0.32 10.99
N LYS A 192 14.01 -0.08 11.65
CA LYS A 192 14.86 0.82 12.45
C LYS A 192 15.47 1.99 11.68
N HIS A 193 15.68 1.86 10.38
CA HIS A 193 16.18 2.96 9.57
C HIS A 193 15.15 4.09 9.45
N PHE A 194 13.86 3.72 9.37
CA PHE A 194 12.75 4.69 9.30
C PHE A 194 12.16 5.06 10.67
N MET A 195 12.27 4.16 11.65
CA MET A 195 11.75 4.34 13.00
C MET A 195 12.77 4.95 13.98
N ARG A 196 13.96 5.36 13.51
CA ARG A 196 14.96 6.06 14.36
C ARG A 196 14.61 7.54 14.52
N LYS A 197 13.65 7.79 15.42
CA LYS A 197 13.39 8.98 16.27
C LYS A 197 11.87 9.23 16.36
N ALA A 198 11.22 8.46 17.21
CA ALA A 198 9.94 8.82 17.84
C ALA A 198 10.11 8.95 19.38
N ALA A 199 11.32 9.31 19.82
CA ALA A 199 11.66 9.55 21.23
C ALA A 199 12.33 10.91 21.38
#